data_AF-A0A9Q0YJM2-F1
#
_entry.id   AF-A0A9Q0YJM2-F1
#
_cell.length_a   1.000
_cell.length_b   1.000
_cell.length_c   1.000
_cell.angle_alpha   90.00
_cell.angle_beta   90.00
_cell.angle_gamma   90.00
#
_symmetry.space_group_name_H-M   'P 1'
#
loop_
_entity.id
_entity.type
_entity.pdbx_description
1 polymer ?
#
loop_
_entity_poly.entity_id
_entity_poly.type
_entity_poly.pdbx_seq_one_letter_code
_entity_poly.pdbx_strand_id
1 'polypeptide(L)'
;MASVHRSQRLTRIQKSLPALRLDDIQAFGEMDHGLTAKEENRWVFEVAWEVANKVGGIYTVLRSKAGVTTEELGDQYYMLGPYNETTVRTEVEVGEPEDELIRKAMEKMSLQGIKVVYGRWLIDGSPNVILFDIGTGAKFLENWKNELWDLAHIGIPWHDKESNDATIFGNLCAWFLSDVSIMLIRSKKSDQQNHTI
;
A
#
# COMPACT_ATOMS: atom_id res chain seq x y z
N MET A 1 -33.17 -2.08 -34.06
CA MET A 1 -32.24 -1.98 -32.92
C MET A 1 -31.48 -3.30 -32.83
N ALA A 2 -30.30 -3.36 -33.43
CA ALA A 2 -29.50 -4.59 -33.51
C ALA A 2 -28.42 -4.58 -32.42
N SER A 3 -28.46 -5.58 -31.55
CA SER A 3 -27.46 -5.86 -30.53
C SER A 3 -26.15 -6.29 -31.20
N VAL A 4 -25.08 -5.54 -30.96
CA VAL A 4 -23.73 -5.88 -31.43
C VAL A 4 -23.16 -6.96 -30.51
N HIS A 5 -23.28 -8.22 -30.91
CA HIS A 5 -22.54 -9.32 -30.29
C HIS A 5 -21.06 -9.22 -30.66
N ARG A 6 -20.25 -8.73 -29.74
CA ARG A 6 -18.78 -8.70 -29.87
C ARG A 6 -18.25 -10.12 -29.64
N SER A 7 -17.90 -10.81 -30.73
CA SER A 7 -17.21 -12.11 -30.71
C SER A 7 -15.89 -12.01 -29.94
N GLN A 8 -15.81 -12.67 -28.78
CA GLN A 8 -14.59 -12.78 -27.99
C GLN A 8 -13.70 -13.86 -28.60
N ARG A 9 -12.56 -13.44 -29.19
CA ARG A 9 -11.50 -14.38 -29.58
C ARG A 9 -10.81 -14.88 -28.30
N LEU A 10 -10.98 -16.17 -28.02
CA LEU A 10 -10.35 -16.89 -26.92
C LEU A 10 -8.81 -16.81 -27.05
N THR A 11 -8.13 -16.33 -26.01
CA THR A 11 -6.66 -16.29 -25.95
C THR A 11 -6.11 -17.70 -25.76
N ARG A 12 -4.89 -17.95 -26.23
CA ARG A 12 -4.22 -19.28 -26.26
C ARG A 12 -4.22 -20.04 -24.93
N ILE A 13 -4.35 -19.32 -23.81
CA ILE A 13 -4.37 -19.84 -22.43
C ILE A 13 -5.52 -20.85 -22.23
N GLN A 14 -6.69 -20.56 -22.79
CA GLN A 14 -7.93 -21.34 -22.59
C GLN A 14 -7.89 -22.74 -23.23
N LYS A 15 -6.98 -22.98 -24.18
CA LYS A 15 -6.79 -24.30 -24.81
C LYS A 15 -5.86 -25.23 -24.02
N SER A 16 -5.17 -24.73 -23.00
CA SER A 16 -4.07 -25.46 -22.35
C SER A 16 -4.42 -26.10 -21.00
N LEU A 17 -5.58 -25.78 -20.41
CA LEU A 17 -5.92 -26.20 -19.04
C LEU A 17 -7.40 -26.60 -18.93
N PRO A 18 -7.75 -27.88 -19.17
CA PRO A 18 -9.15 -28.36 -19.12
C PRO A 18 -9.71 -28.53 -17.69
N ALA A 19 -8.93 -28.20 -16.65
CA ALA A 19 -9.29 -28.41 -15.24
C ALA A 19 -9.86 -27.16 -14.53
N LEU A 20 -9.89 -25.99 -15.18
CA LEU A 20 -10.54 -24.80 -14.64
C LEU A 20 -12.03 -24.82 -14.99
N ARG A 21 -12.92 -24.87 -14.00
CA ARG A 21 -14.36 -24.71 -14.25
C ARG A 21 -14.61 -23.27 -14.70
N LEU A 22 -15.58 -23.08 -15.58
CA LEU A 22 -16.01 -21.75 -16.03
C LEU A 22 -16.43 -20.87 -14.84
N ASP A 23 -16.96 -21.48 -13.79
CA ASP A 23 -17.34 -20.84 -12.54
C ASP A 23 -16.11 -20.31 -11.77
N ASP A 24 -14.98 -21.03 -11.81
CA ASP A 24 -13.71 -20.57 -11.22
C ASP A 24 -13.18 -19.34 -11.99
N ILE A 25 -13.35 -19.33 -13.32
CA ILE A 25 -12.92 -18.22 -14.19
C ILE A 25 -13.78 -16.96 -13.97
N GLN A 26 -15.06 -17.12 -13.62
CA GLN A 26 -15.93 -15.98 -13.25
C GLN A 26 -15.50 -15.35 -11.93
N ALA A 27 -15.06 -16.14 -10.95
CA ALA A 27 -14.53 -15.63 -9.68
C ALA A 27 -13.19 -14.88 -9.84
N PHE A 28 -12.38 -15.20 -10.86
CA PHE A 28 -11.17 -14.44 -11.20
C PHE A 28 -11.44 -13.11 -11.96
N GLY A 29 -12.71 -12.73 -12.17
CA GLY A 29 -13.08 -11.68 -13.12
C GLY A 29 -14.01 -10.57 -12.62
N GLU A 30 -14.49 -10.61 -11.38
CA GLU A 30 -15.28 -9.51 -10.83
C GLU A 30 -14.36 -8.50 -10.14
N MET A 31 -13.99 -7.46 -10.88
CA MET A 31 -13.42 -6.23 -10.33
C MET A 31 -14.53 -5.47 -9.62
N ASP A 32 -14.69 -5.75 -8.33
CA ASP A 32 -15.79 -5.25 -7.50
C ASP A 32 -15.42 -3.99 -6.71
N HIS A 33 -14.33 -3.33 -7.08
CA HIS A 33 -13.81 -2.15 -6.39
C HIS A 33 -13.57 -2.39 -4.89
N GLY A 34 -13.11 -3.59 -4.53
CA GLY A 34 -12.70 -3.92 -3.17
C GLY A 34 -13.83 -4.33 -2.22
N LEU A 35 -15.05 -4.56 -2.71
CA LEU A 35 -16.17 -5.00 -1.86
C LEU A 35 -15.85 -6.34 -1.18
N THR A 36 -15.44 -7.34 -1.95
CA THR A 36 -15.02 -8.65 -1.41
C THR A 36 -13.77 -8.50 -0.54
N ALA A 37 -12.81 -7.67 -0.94
CA ALA A 37 -11.60 -7.43 -0.14
C ALA A 37 -11.94 -6.85 1.24
N LYS A 38 -12.91 -5.94 1.30
CA LYS A 38 -13.39 -5.35 2.55
C LYS A 38 -14.13 -6.36 3.42
N GLU A 39 -15.03 -7.15 2.84
CA GLU A 39 -15.77 -8.21 3.55
C GLU A 39 -14.83 -9.27 4.16
N GLU A 40 -13.80 -9.68 3.41
CA GLU A 40 -12.79 -10.63 3.87
C GLU A 40 -11.72 -9.99 4.78
N ASN A 41 -11.80 -8.68 5.00
CA ASN A 41 -10.80 -7.88 5.69
C ASN A 41 -9.37 -8.15 5.16
N ARG A 42 -9.24 -8.15 3.83
CA ARG A 42 -7.97 -8.20 3.10
C ARG A 42 -7.48 -6.79 2.82
N TRP A 43 -6.22 -6.55 3.11
CA TRP A 43 -5.56 -5.26 2.95
C TRP A 43 -4.32 -5.44 2.10
N VAL A 44 -4.04 -4.49 1.20
CA VAL A 44 -2.85 -4.52 0.35
C VAL A 44 -2.10 -3.20 0.48
N PHE A 45 -0.82 -3.32 0.82
CA PHE A 45 0.10 -2.20 0.90
C PHE A 45 1.21 -2.39 -0.14
N GLU A 46 1.33 -1.46 -1.08
CA GLU A 46 2.42 -1.46 -2.07
C GLU A 46 3.44 -0.38 -1.72
N VAL A 47 4.66 -0.80 -1.43
CA VAL A 47 5.72 0.08 -0.91
C VAL A 47 6.76 0.31 -1.98
N ALA A 48 7.05 1.56 -2.31
CA ALA A 48 8.15 1.90 -3.20
C ALA A 48 8.66 3.33 -2.97
N TRP A 49 9.93 3.54 -3.29
CA TRP A 49 10.54 4.87 -3.28
C TRP A 49 9.89 5.86 -4.26
N GLU A 50 9.29 5.33 -5.33
CA GLU A 50 8.75 6.12 -6.44
C GLU A 50 7.22 6.35 -6.35
N VAL A 51 6.57 6.00 -5.24
CA VAL A 51 5.17 6.36 -4.98
C VAL A 51 5.07 7.88 -4.86
N ALA A 52 4.29 8.52 -5.75
CA ALA A 52 4.16 9.98 -5.84
C ALA A 52 5.49 10.75 -5.90
N ASN A 53 6.55 10.10 -6.41
CA ASN A 53 7.89 10.65 -6.46
C ASN A 53 8.63 10.12 -7.69
N LYS A 54 8.58 10.87 -8.80
CA LYS A 54 9.17 10.43 -10.06
C LYS A 54 10.70 10.46 -10.02
N VAL A 55 11.32 9.27 -9.97
CA VAL A 55 12.78 9.11 -10.07
C VAL A 55 13.16 8.39 -11.36
N GLY A 56 12.48 7.29 -11.70
CA GLY A 56 12.82 6.41 -12.80
C GLY A 56 11.61 5.68 -13.38
N GLY A 57 11.85 4.44 -13.82
CA GLY A 57 10.84 3.62 -14.50
C GLY A 57 9.79 3.01 -13.56
N ILE A 58 10.09 2.85 -12.27
CA ILE A 58 9.17 2.24 -11.32
C ILE A 58 7.95 3.14 -11.11
N TYR A 59 8.14 4.46 -11.11
CA TYR A 59 7.04 5.43 -11.12
C TYR A 59 6.02 5.13 -12.23
N THR A 60 6.49 4.84 -13.45
CA THR A 60 5.61 4.51 -14.58
C THR A 60 4.88 3.19 -14.36
N VAL A 61 5.57 2.17 -13.83
CA VAL A 61 4.95 0.88 -13.49
C VAL A 61 3.83 1.08 -12.48
N LEU A 62 4.13 1.71 -11.34
CA LEU A 62 3.17 2.00 -10.28
C LEU A 62 1.96 2.80 -10.81
N ARG A 63 2.23 3.89 -11.53
CA ARG A 63 1.20 4.76 -12.09
C ARG A 63 0.29 4.06 -13.09
N SER A 64 0.84 3.21 -13.95
CA SER A 64 0.07 2.49 -14.97
C SER A 64 -0.71 1.29 -14.40
N LYS A 65 -0.24 0.71 -13.30
CA LYS A 65 -0.88 -0.42 -12.62
C LYS A 65 -1.98 0.04 -11.64
N ALA A 66 -1.92 1.27 -11.15
CA ALA A 66 -2.82 1.79 -10.11
C ALA A 66 -4.30 1.62 -10.48
N GLY A 67 -4.72 2.04 -11.68
CA GLY A 67 -6.11 1.97 -12.13
C GLY A 67 -6.71 0.57 -11.98
N VAL A 68 -6.09 -0.43 -12.60
CA VAL A 68 -6.56 -1.83 -12.51
C VAL A 68 -6.47 -2.39 -11.08
N THR A 69 -5.50 -1.94 -10.27
CA THR A 69 -5.37 -2.39 -8.88
C THR A 69 -6.52 -1.85 -8.02
N THR A 70 -6.93 -0.60 -8.23
CA THR A 70 -8.09 0.00 -7.55
C THR A 70 -9.43 -0.51 -8.06
N GLU A 71 -9.52 -0.94 -9.32
CA GLU A 71 -10.69 -1.65 -9.84
C GLU A 71 -10.92 -2.98 -9.10
N GLU A 72 -9.84 -3.67 -8.71
CA GLU A 72 -9.93 -4.91 -7.93
C GLU A 72 -10.10 -4.66 -6.42
N LEU A 73 -9.31 -3.74 -5.84
CA LEU A 73 -9.14 -3.65 -4.38
C LEU A 73 -9.77 -2.41 -3.75
N GLY A 74 -10.17 -1.41 -4.55
CA GLY A 74 -10.75 -0.15 -4.06
C GLY A 74 -9.96 0.47 -2.90
N ASP A 75 -10.67 0.80 -1.83
CA ASP A 75 -10.08 1.44 -0.64
C ASP A 75 -9.32 0.49 0.30
N GLN A 76 -9.22 -0.80 -0.04
CA GLN A 76 -8.35 -1.74 0.66
C GLN A 76 -6.90 -1.70 0.15
N TYR A 77 -6.62 -0.89 -0.88
CA TYR A 77 -5.29 -0.72 -1.47
C TYR A 77 -4.67 0.63 -1.09
N TYR A 78 -3.46 0.57 -0.54
CA TYR A 78 -2.66 1.71 -0.10
C TYR A 78 -1.26 1.64 -0.68
N MET A 79 -0.72 2.78 -1.07
CA MET A 79 0.65 2.90 -1.54
C MET A 79 1.47 3.67 -0.51
N LEU A 80 2.65 3.14 -0.14
CA LEU A 80 3.54 3.73 0.85
C LEU A 80 4.79 4.29 0.15
N GLY A 81 5.12 5.55 0.44
CA GLY A 81 6.23 6.25 -0.20
C GLY A 81 6.94 7.25 0.70
N PRO A 82 8.11 7.75 0.27
CA PRO A 82 8.76 8.89 0.91
C PRO A 82 7.99 10.18 0.62
N TYR A 83 7.86 11.04 1.62
CA TYR A 83 7.30 12.37 1.46
C TYR A 83 8.27 13.29 0.72
N ASN A 84 7.80 13.90 -0.37
CA ASN A 84 8.48 14.96 -1.09
C ASN A 84 7.51 16.13 -1.27
N GLU A 85 7.78 17.25 -0.57
CA GLU A 85 6.94 18.45 -0.56
C GLU A 85 6.60 18.94 -1.99
N THR A 86 7.57 18.87 -2.92
CA THR A 86 7.38 19.41 -4.27
C THR A 86 6.37 18.58 -5.05
N THR A 87 6.52 17.25 -5.02
CA THR A 87 5.66 16.35 -5.80
C THR A 87 4.29 16.19 -5.14
N VAL A 88 4.22 16.18 -3.80
CA VAL A 88 2.94 16.12 -3.07
C VAL A 88 2.02 17.27 -3.45
N ARG A 89 2.54 18.50 -3.53
CA ARG A 89 1.75 19.68 -3.91
C ARG A 89 1.15 19.62 -5.31
N THR A 90 1.72 18.81 -6.21
CA THR A 90 1.29 18.73 -7.61
C THR A 90 0.59 17.43 -7.98
N GLU A 91 0.90 16.35 -7.27
CA GLU A 91 0.45 14.99 -7.61
C GLU A 91 -0.48 14.40 -6.56
N VAL A 92 -0.62 14.97 -5.37
CA VAL A 92 -1.41 14.36 -4.29
C VAL A 92 -2.49 15.32 -3.80
N GLU A 93 -3.73 14.84 -3.78
CA GLU A 93 -4.80 15.49 -3.04
C GLU A 93 -4.68 15.09 -1.57
N VAL A 94 -4.09 15.97 -0.77
CA VAL A 94 -3.90 15.77 0.66
C VAL A 94 -5.25 15.84 1.37
N GLY A 95 -5.49 14.90 2.29
CA GLY A 95 -6.71 14.84 3.08
C GLY A 95 -6.51 14.04 4.36
N GLU A 96 -7.61 13.56 4.93
CA GLU A 96 -7.62 12.69 6.11
C GLU A 96 -8.08 11.28 5.70
N PRO A 97 -7.49 10.22 6.26
CA PRO A 97 -7.93 8.85 5.98
C PRO A 97 -9.33 8.61 6.53
N GLU A 98 -10.19 7.99 5.71
CA GLU A 98 -11.53 7.58 6.13
C GLU A 98 -11.49 6.39 7.10
N ASP A 99 -10.48 5.52 6.97
CA ASP A 99 -10.31 4.36 7.83
C ASP A 99 -9.67 4.73 9.18
N GLU A 100 -10.36 4.32 10.25
CA GLU A 100 -9.97 4.60 11.63
C GLU A 100 -8.63 3.97 12.04
N LEU A 101 -8.29 2.80 11.50
CA LEU A 101 -7.05 2.10 11.81
C LEU A 101 -5.87 2.84 11.19
N ILE A 102 -6.02 3.29 9.94
CA ILE A 102 -5.03 4.10 9.24
C ILE A 102 -4.81 5.41 10.00
N ARG A 103 -5.89 6.11 10.36
CA ARG A 103 -5.81 7.36 11.14
C ARG A 103 -5.05 7.17 12.45
N LYS A 104 -5.42 6.17 13.24
CA LYS A 104 -4.77 5.87 14.54
C LYS A 104 -3.30 5.50 14.38
N ALA A 105 -2.93 4.74 13.35
CA ALA A 105 -1.54 4.40 13.08
C ALA A 105 -0.72 5.67 12.74
N MET A 106 -1.27 6.56 11.90
CA MET A 106 -0.63 7.83 11.58
C MET A 106 -0.51 8.77 12.80
N GLU A 107 -1.55 8.86 13.62
CA GLU A 107 -1.56 9.66 14.86
C GLU A 107 -0.47 9.19 15.82
N LYS A 108 -0.32 7.87 16.02
CA LYS A 108 0.74 7.31 16.88
C LYS A 108 2.14 7.71 16.41
N MET A 109 2.41 7.61 15.11
CA MET A 109 3.70 8.02 14.55
C MET A 109 3.91 9.54 14.70
N SER A 110 2.86 10.34 14.49
CA SER A 110 2.87 11.78 14.67
C SER A 110 3.16 12.19 16.12
N LEU A 111 2.61 11.47 17.10
CA LEU A 111 2.92 11.66 18.53
C LEU A 111 4.39 11.38 18.86
N GLN A 112 5.06 10.52 18.08
CA GLN A 112 6.50 10.30 18.17
C GLN A 112 7.32 11.28 17.33
N GLY A 113 6.68 12.30 16.77
CA GLY A 113 7.31 13.35 15.98
C GLY A 113 7.74 12.92 14.58
N ILE A 114 7.10 11.88 14.01
CA ILE A 114 7.24 11.55 12.59
C ILE A 114 6.16 12.27 11.80
N LYS A 115 6.54 13.03 10.77
CA LYS A 115 5.56 13.61 9.84
C LYS A 115 5.11 12.54 8.85
N VAL A 116 3.81 12.26 8.85
CA VAL A 116 3.15 11.33 7.93
C VAL A 116 2.02 12.07 7.23
N VAL A 117 1.91 11.93 5.91
CA VAL A 117 0.89 12.60 5.10
C VAL A 117 0.06 11.55 4.40
N TYR A 118 -1.27 11.69 4.50
CA TYR A 118 -2.22 10.90 3.72
C TYR A 118 -2.78 11.72 2.57
N GLY A 119 -3.16 11.05 1.48
CA GLY A 119 -3.91 11.65 0.40
C GLY A 119 -4.30 10.64 -0.67
N ARG A 120 -4.82 11.17 -1.78
CA ARG A 120 -5.09 10.43 -3.01
C ARG A 120 -4.08 10.81 -4.07
N TRP A 121 -3.44 9.84 -4.72
CA TRP A 121 -2.53 10.14 -5.83
C TRP A 121 -3.35 10.48 -7.08
N LEU A 122 -3.12 11.67 -7.65
CA LEU A 122 -3.83 12.22 -8.81
C LEU A 122 -3.42 11.54 -10.13
N ILE A 123 -3.68 10.25 -10.20
CA ILE A 123 -3.45 9.35 -11.33
C ILE A 123 -4.71 8.50 -11.56
N ASP A 124 -4.67 7.65 -12.58
CA ASP A 124 -5.77 6.73 -12.84
C ASP A 124 -6.01 5.79 -11.64
N GLY A 125 -7.27 5.63 -11.25
CA GLY A 125 -7.67 4.89 -10.05
C GLY A 125 -7.69 5.68 -8.74
N SER A 126 -7.04 6.85 -8.65
CA SER A 126 -6.96 7.66 -7.43
C SER A 126 -6.62 6.84 -6.15
N PRO A 127 -5.51 6.07 -6.14
CA PRO A 127 -5.19 5.19 -5.02
C PRO A 127 -4.85 5.98 -3.75
N ASN A 128 -5.11 5.37 -2.60
CA ASN A 128 -4.69 5.91 -1.31
C ASN A 128 -3.16 5.92 -1.21
N VAL A 129 -2.58 7.03 -0.76
CA VAL A 129 -1.14 7.15 -0.48
C VAL A 129 -0.90 7.55 0.97
N ILE A 130 0.15 6.97 1.57
CA ILE A 130 0.68 7.37 2.87
C ILE A 130 2.17 7.63 2.70
N LEU A 131 2.58 8.86 2.97
CA LEU A 131 3.89 9.40 2.65
C LEU A 131 4.63 9.80 3.93
N PHE A 132 5.83 9.25 4.11
CA PHE A 132 6.62 9.43 5.32
C PHE A 132 7.75 10.44 5.11
N ASP A 133 7.82 11.47 5.95
CA ASP A 133 8.96 12.38 5.97
C ASP A 133 10.16 11.70 6.64
N ILE A 134 11.05 11.15 5.82
CA ILE A 134 12.29 10.48 6.23
C ILE A 134 13.16 11.39 7.09
N GLY A 135 13.15 12.71 6.84
CA GLY A 135 13.93 13.67 7.63
C GLY A 135 13.55 13.64 9.11
N THR A 136 12.26 13.47 9.41
CA THR A 136 11.77 13.35 10.79
C THR A 136 12.15 12.02 11.45
N GLY A 137 12.44 10.99 10.66
CA GLY A 137 12.92 9.68 11.12
C GLY A 137 14.42 9.59 11.38
N ALA A 138 15.22 10.57 10.93
CA ALA A 138 16.68 10.52 11.03
C ALA A 138 17.22 10.34 12.46
N LYS A 139 16.47 10.81 13.47
CA LYS A 139 16.82 10.64 14.89
C LYS A 139 16.86 9.17 15.35
N PHE A 140 16.24 8.26 14.61
CA PHE A 140 16.22 6.82 14.90
C PHE A 140 17.25 6.02 14.10
N LEU A 141 17.92 6.64 13.13
CA LEU A 141 18.78 5.95 12.15
C LEU A 141 19.85 5.07 12.81
N GLU A 142 20.54 5.58 13.83
CA GLU A 142 21.61 4.83 14.49
C GLU A 142 21.11 3.57 15.20
N ASN A 143 19.95 3.66 15.85
CA ASN A 143 19.34 2.49 16.48
C ASN A 143 18.95 1.46 15.42
N TRP A 144 18.32 1.90 14.33
CA TRP A 144 17.90 1.00 13.25
C TRP A 144 19.07 0.36 12.49
N LYS A 145 20.21 1.05 12.36
CA LYS A 145 21.44 0.45 11.83
C LYS A 145 21.95 -0.68 12.73
N ASN A 146 21.96 -0.44 14.04
CA ASN A 146 22.39 -1.46 15.00
C ASN A 146 21.44 -2.66 14.97
N GLU A 147 20.12 -2.43 14.98
CA GLU A 147 19.12 -3.49 14.87
C GLU A 147 19.29 -4.31 13.58
N LEU A 148 19.53 -3.66 12.44
CA LEU A 148 19.76 -4.35 11.17
C LEU A 148 21.05 -5.21 11.20
N TRP A 149 22.11 -4.71 11.84
CA TRP A 149 23.33 -5.47 12.04
C TRP A 149 23.13 -6.68 12.96
N ASP A 150 22.40 -6.51 14.06
CA ASP A 150 22.14 -7.57 15.02
C ASP A 150 21.24 -8.67 14.43
N LEU A 151 20.27 -8.30 13.60
CA LEU A 151 19.33 -9.23 12.98
C LEU A 151 19.88 -9.96 11.76
N ALA A 152 20.63 -9.25 10.91
CA ALA A 152 20.99 -9.76 9.58
C ALA A 152 22.48 -9.60 9.22
N HIS A 153 23.28 -8.98 10.10
CA HIS A 153 24.69 -8.67 9.85
C HIS A 153 24.91 -7.82 8.58
N ILE A 154 23.98 -6.90 8.31
CA ILE A 154 24.05 -5.95 7.21
C ILE A 154 24.45 -4.57 7.78
N GLY A 155 25.66 -4.14 7.44
CA GLY A 155 26.19 -2.84 7.87
C GLY A 155 25.90 -1.74 6.84
N ILE A 156 25.62 -0.53 7.32
CA ILE A 156 25.31 0.63 6.47
C ILE A 156 26.36 1.73 6.67
N PRO A 157 27.13 2.07 5.63
CA PRO A 157 28.15 3.11 5.72
C PRO A 157 27.55 4.48 6.09
N TRP A 158 28.23 5.21 6.96
CA TRP A 158 27.78 6.53 7.43
C TRP A 158 27.57 7.55 6.30
N HIS A 159 28.45 7.56 5.30
CA HIS A 159 28.42 8.53 4.20
C HIS A 159 27.49 8.13 3.05
N ASP A 160 26.89 6.94 3.09
CA ASP A 160 25.97 6.48 2.06
C ASP A 160 24.55 6.99 2.37
N LYS A 161 24.21 8.13 1.75
CA LYS A 161 22.90 8.75 1.94
C LYS A 161 21.75 7.86 1.47
N GLU A 162 21.89 7.18 0.34
CA GLU A 162 20.80 6.37 -0.22
C GLU A 162 20.47 5.20 0.71
N SER A 163 21.50 4.50 1.19
CA SER A 163 21.31 3.40 2.14
C SER A 163 20.78 3.88 3.50
N ASN A 164 21.23 5.05 3.98
CA ASN A 164 20.69 5.65 5.21
C ASN A 164 19.19 5.98 5.05
N ASP A 165 18.82 6.64 3.97
CA ASP A 165 17.42 7.02 3.70
C ASP A 165 16.54 5.77 3.52
N ALA A 166 17.02 4.76 2.81
CA ALA A 166 16.31 3.48 2.62
C ALA A 166 16.07 2.77 3.96
N THR A 167 17.01 2.85 4.89
CA THR A 167 16.87 2.27 6.24
C THR A 167 15.80 2.96 7.04
N ILE A 168 15.81 4.30 7.03
CA ILE A 168 14.77 5.08 7.71
C ILE A 168 13.41 4.78 7.10
N PHE A 169 13.30 4.86 5.77
CA PHE A 169 12.05 4.60 5.06
C PHE A 169 11.50 3.20 5.35
N GLY A 170 12.35 2.17 5.23
CA GLY A 170 11.96 0.78 5.50
C GLY A 170 11.46 0.58 6.93
N ASN A 171 12.14 1.17 7.93
CA ASN A 171 11.72 1.08 9.33
C ASN A 171 10.44 1.86 9.63
N LEU A 172 10.23 3.02 9.00
CA LEU A 172 8.98 3.77 9.10
C LEU A 172 7.79 2.99 8.52
N CYS A 173 7.98 2.35 7.36
CA CYS A 173 6.97 1.47 6.78
C CYS A 173 6.70 0.26 7.69
N ALA A 174 7.74 -0.40 8.19
CA ALA A 174 7.60 -1.56 9.08
C ALA A 174 6.85 -1.19 10.37
N TRP A 175 7.17 -0.03 10.96
CA TRP A 175 6.45 0.50 12.12
C TRP A 175 4.97 0.71 11.79
N PHE A 176 4.66 1.49 10.75
CA PHE A 176 3.28 1.76 10.35
C PHE A 176 2.48 0.46 10.16
N LEU A 177 3.02 -0.50 9.40
CA LEU A 177 2.39 -1.79 9.13
C LEU A 177 2.22 -2.64 10.39
N SER A 178 3.18 -2.59 11.32
CA SER A 178 3.07 -3.26 12.62
C SER A 178 1.92 -2.70 13.44
N ASP A 179 1.79 -1.37 13.52
CA ASP A 179 0.69 -0.72 14.23
C ASP A 179 -0.68 -1.09 13.63
N VAL A 180 -0.82 -1.03 12.30
CA VAL A 180 -2.04 -1.45 11.59
C VAL A 180 -2.36 -2.93 11.85
N SER A 181 -1.37 -3.81 11.71
CA SER A 181 -1.52 -5.26 11.92
C SER A 181 -1.98 -5.60 13.34
N ILE A 182 -1.36 -4.98 14.35
CA ILE A 182 -1.75 -5.18 15.76
C ILE A 182 -3.20 -4.73 15.99
N MET A 183 -3.61 -3.59 15.43
CA MET A 183 -4.97 -3.09 15.59
C MET A 183 -5.99 -4.00 14.87
N LEU A 184 -5.66 -4.50 13.68
CA LEU A 184 -6.50 -5.47 12.94
C LEU A 184 -6.68 -6.79 13.70
N ILE A 185 -5.63 -7.30 14.34
CA ILE A 185 -5.72 -8.52 15.15
C ILE A 185 -6.61 -8.28 16.39
N ARG A 186 -6.55 -7.08 16.97
CA ARG A 186 -7.36 -6.70 18.13
C ARG A 186 -8.83 -6.55 17.79
N SER A 187 -9.18 -5.94 16.65
CA SER A 187 -10.59 -5.80 16.22
C SER A 187 -11.25 -7.15 15.96
N LYS A 188 -10.55 -8.09 15.33
CA LYS A 188 -11.07 -9.46 15.11
C LYS A 188 -11.39 -10.20 16.41
N LYS A 189 -10.58 -10.00 17.46
CA LYS A 189 -10.80 -10.64 18.77
C LYS A 189 -12.04 -10.08 19.48
N SER A 190 -12.30 -8.77 19.38
CA SER A 190 -13.51 -8.19 19.98
C SER A 190 -14.78 -8.68 19.31
N ASP A 191 -14.78 -8.84 17.98
CA ASP A 191 -15.97 -9.28 17.25
C ASP A 191 -16.32 -10.75 17.54
N GLN A 192 -15.30 -11.60 17.72
CA GLN A 192 -15.50 -13.01 18.09
C GLN A 192 -16.04 -13.19 19.53
N GLN A 193 -15.61 -12.34 20.47
CA GLN A 193 -16.12 -12.39 21.84
C GLN A 193 -17.59 -11.94 21.94
N ASN A 194 -18.01 -10.99 21.09
CA ASN A 194 -19.39 -10.50 21.06
C ASN A 194 -20.38 -11.47 20.39
N HIS A 195 -19.92 -12.47 19.63
CA HIS A 195 -20.78 -13.48 18.97
C HIS A 195 -20.98 -14.77 19.81
N THR A 196 -20.37 -14.86 21.00
CA THR A 196 -20.44 -16.05 21.87
C THR A 196 -21.35 -15.82 23.10
N ILE A 197 -22.16 -14.75 23.10
CA ILE A 197 -23.11 -14.42 24.19
C ILE A 197 -24.54 -14.47 23.64
#